data_AF-A0A2E9KW44-F1
#
_entry.id   AF-A0A2E9KW44-F1
#
_cell.length_a   1.000
_cell.length_b   1.000
_cell.length_c   1.000
_cell.angle_alpha   90.00
_cell.angle_beta   90.00
_cell.angle_gamma   90.00
#
_symmetry.space_group_name_H-M   'P 1'
#
loop_
_entity.id
_entity.type
_entity.pdbx_description
1 polymer ?
#
loop_
_entity_poly.entity_id
_entity_poly.type
_entity_poly.pdbx_seq_one_letter_code
_entity_poly.pdbx_strand_id
1 'polypeptide(L)'
;MSGFKFPKAILAQINECSKGGFILFTLNEAGDPIVHSRFDDSTAALALQYYAKNWTEVIDELNNKATFSNIAAILEDQSQEEFEEEEFDPEDEEEGLI
;
A
#
# COMPACT_ATOMS: atom_id res chain seq x y z
N MET A 1 11.24 -29.68 11.94
CA MET A 1 10.15 -28.92 12.60
C MET A 1 8.96 -28.92 11.66
N SER A 2 7.76 -29.25 12.13
CA SER A 2 6.55 -29.14 11.32
C SER A 2 6.02 -27.72 11.44
N GLY A 3 6.31 -26.86 10.47
CA GLY A 3 5.78 -25.50 10.44
C GLY A 3 4.26 -25.49 10.37
N PHE A 4 3.65 -24.37 10.76
CA PHE A 4 2.21 -24.15 10.65
C PHE A 4 1.66 -24.59 9.28
N LYS A 5 0.66 -25.47 9.31
CA LYS A 5 -0.08 -25.89 8.12
C LYS A 5 -1.51 -25.40 8.26
N PHE A 6 -1.97 -24.64 7.28
CA PHE A 6 -3.33 -24.16 7.26
C PHE A 6 -4.32 -25.34 7.37
N PRO A 7 -5.25 -25.35 8.33
CA PRO A 7 -6.12 -26.50 8.57
C PRO A 7 -7.00 -26.81 7.35
N LYS A 8 -6.96 -28.07 6.88
CA LYS A 8 -7.77 -28.52 5.73
C LYS A 8 -9.27 -28.33 5.94
N ALA A 9 -9.75 -28.47 7.18
CA ALA A 9 -11.15 -28.26 7.52
C ALA A 9 -11.60 -26.80 7.25
N ILE A 10 -10.74 -25.82 7.52
CA ILE A 10 -11.04 -24.40 7.25
C ILE A 10 -11.03 -24.15 5.74
N LEU A 11 -10.07 -24.74 5.00
CA LEU A 11 -10.05 -24.62 3.53
C LEU A 11 -11.31 -25.21 2.89
N ALA A 12 -11.86 -26.30 3.44
CA ALA A 12 -13.13 -26.86 3.01
C ALA A 12 -14.30 -25.88 3.26
N GLN A 13 -14.39 -25.31 4.46
CA GLN A 13 -15.43 -24.32 4.79
C GLN A 13 -15.34 -23.07 3.91
N ILE A 14 -14.13 -22.56 3.64
CA ILE A 14 -13.92 -21.44 2.72
C ILE A 14 -14.48 -21.79 1.34
N ASN A 15 -14.19 -22.99 0.83
CA ASN A 15 -14.70 -23.41 -0.47
C ASN A 15 -16.24 -23.47 -0.51
N GLU A 16 -16.87 -23.97 0.56
CA GLU A 16 -18.34 -24.01 0.67
C GLU A 16 -18.96 -22.61 0.61
N CYS A 17 -18.30 -21.63 1.23
CA CYS A 17 -18.75 -20.24 1.23
C CYS A 17 -18.41 -19.46 -0.05
N SER A 18 -17.44 -19.92 -0.84
CA SER A 18 -16.91 -19.14 -1.97
C SER A 18 -17.57 -19.43 -3.32
N LYS A 19 -18.59 -20.31 -3.37
CA LYS A 19 -19.44 -20.57 -4.55
C LYS A 19 -18.65 -20.78 -5.85
N GLY A 20 -17.66 -21.67 -5.86
CA GLY A 20 -16.98 -22.08 -7.10
C GLY A 20 -15.45 -21.94 -7.07
N GLY A 21 -14.88 -21.34 -6.02
CA GLY A 21 -13.44 -21.38 -5.82
C GLY A 21 -12.90 -20.25 -4.94
N PHE A 22 -11.64 -20.34 -4.56
CA PHE A 22 -10.95 -19.30 -3.80
C PHE A 22 -9.44 -19.30 -4.12
N ILE A 23 -8.81 -18.15 -3.85
CA ILE A 23 -7.36 -18.00 -3.77
C ILE A 23 -7.07 -17.33 -2.43
N LEU A 24 -6.27 -17.97 -1.59
CA LEU A 24 -5.91 -17.50 -0.26
C LEU A 24 -4.38 -17.42 -0.15
N PHE A 25 -3.89 -16.23 0.13
CA PHE A 25 -2.49 -15.96 0.40
C PHE A 25 -2.27 -15.94 1.92
N THR A 26 -1.27 -16.69 2.38
CA THR A 26 -0.84 -16.74 3.79
C THR A 26 0.67 -16.66 3.86
N LEU A 27 1.22 -16.44 5.05
CA LEU A 27 2.67 -16.52 5.29
C LEU A 27 2.97 -17.72 6.18
N ASN A 28 4.11 -18.36 5.94
CA ASN A 28 4.64 -19.37 6.85
C ASN A 28 5.39 -18.72 8.03
N GLU A 29 5.95 -19.53 8.93
CA GLU A 29 6.72 -19.05 10.09
C GLU A 29 7.99 -18.27 9.72
N ALA A 30 8.54 -18.47 8.51
CA ALA A 30 9.67 -17.73 7.97
C ALA A 30 9.25 -16.44 7.24
N GLY A 31 7.94 -16.18 7.11
CA GLY A 31 7.40 -15.07 6.35
C GLY A 31 7.31 -15.34 4.84
N ASP A 32 7.56 -16.56 4.37
CA ASP A 32 7.41 -16.88 2.95
C ASP A 32 5.93 -17.03 2.58
N PRO A 33 5.51 -16.56 1.39
CA PRO A 33 4.15 -16.69 0.92
C PRO A 33 3.79 -18.15 0.60
N ILE A 34 2.62 -18.57 1.08
CA ILE A 34 1.95 -19.82 0.74
C ILE A 34 0.62 -19.49 0.10
N VAL A 35 0.35 -20.10 -1.06
CA VAL A 35 -0.90 -19.96 -1.79
C VAL A 35 -1.73 -21.23 -1.62
N HIS A 36 -2.98 -21.05 -1.17
CA HIS A 36 -4.01 -22.08 -1.16
C HIS A 36 -5.08 -21.73 -2.19
N SER A 37 -5.40 -22.65 -3.08
CA SER A 37 -6.43 -22.41 -4.09
C SER A 37 -7.29 -23.64 -4.33
N ARG A 38 -8.56 -23.40 -4.66
CA ARG A 38 -9.49 -24.40 -5.16
C ARG A 38 -10.40 -23.78 -6.18
N PHE A 39 -10.72 -24.54 -7.22
CA PHE A 39 -11.63 -24.14 -8.29
C PHE A 39 -12.53 -25.33 -8.59
N ASP A 40 -13.83 -25.12 -8.59
CA ASP A 40 -14.78 -26.20 -8.88
C ASP A 40 -14.92 -26.42 -10.40
N ASP A 41 -14.71 -25.37 -11.20
CA ASP A 41 -14.66 -25.44 -12.67
C ASP A 41 -13.71 -24.39 -13.29
N SER A 42 -13.47 -24.51 -14.59
CA SER A 42 -12.59 -23.60 -15.34
C SER A 42 -13.14 -22.17 -15.47
N THR A 43 -14.46 -22.00 -15.41
CA THR A 43 -15.10 -20.69 -15.50
C THR A 43 -14.87 -19.89 -14.21
N ALA A 44 -15.04 -20.53 -13.06
CA ALA A 44 -14.74 -19.95 -11.76
C ALA A 44 -13.24 -19.62 -11.61
N ALA A 45 -12.36 -20.50 -12.10
CA ALA A 45 -10.92 -20.23 -12.14
C ALA A 45 -10.60 -18.97 -12.97
N LEU A 46 -11.17 -18.87 -14.17
CA LEU A 46 -10.96 -17.72 -15.05
C LEU A 46 -11.53 -16.42 -14.45
N ALA A 47 -12.73 -16.48 -13.88
CA ALA A 47 -13.34 -15.33 -13.21
C ALA A 47 -12.45 -14.83 -12.06
N LEU A 48 -12.01 -15.73 -11.17
CA LEU A 48 -11.13 -15.37 -10.05
C LEU A 48 -9.79 -14.81 -10.52
N GLN A 49 -9.22 -15.35 -11.60
CA GLN A 49 -8.00 -14.81 -12.19
C GLN A 49 -8.20 -13.35 -12.67
N TYR A 50 -9.29 -13.08 -13.39
CA TYR A 50 -9.61 -11.71 -13.84
C TYR A 50 -9.85 -10.76 -12.68
N TYR A 51 -10.63 -11.19 -11.68
CA TYR A 51 -10.87 -10.37 -10.49
C TYR A 51 -9.58 -10.10 -9.74
N ALA A 52 -8.74 -11.11 -9.51
CA ALA A 52 -7.45 -10.93 -8.82
C ALA A 52 -6.56 -9.93 -9.56
N LYS A 53 -6.46 -10.03 -10.88
CA LYS A 53 -5.68 -9.09 -11.70
C LYS A 53 -6.18 -7.65 -11.52
N ASN A 54 -7.48 -7.43 -11.72
CA ASN A 54 -8.06 -6.09 -11.63
C ASN A 54 -7.91 -5.51 -10.22
N TRP A 55 -7.99 -6.37 -9.19
CA TRP A 55 -7.84 -5.92 -7.80
C TRP A 55 -6.41 -5.55 -7.45
N THR A 56 -5.42 -6.25 -7.97
CA THR A 56 -4.03 -5.83 -7.86
C THR A 56 -3.81 -4.46 -8.50
N GLU A 57 -4.33 -4.24 -9.72
CA GLU A 57 -4.20 -2.94 -10.41
C GLU A 57 -4.82 -1.79 -9.59
N VAL A 58 -6.01 -2.00 -9.01
CA VAL A 58 -6.65 -0.97 -8.17
C VAL A 58 -5.86 -0.72 -6.88
N ILE A 59 -5.32 -1.76 -6.24
CA ILE A 59 -4.50 -1.60 -5.03
C ILE A 59 -3.22 -0.81 -5.37
N ASP A 60 -2.58 -1.08 -6.50
CA ASP A 60 -1.40 -0.34 -6.96
C ASP A 60 -1.73 1.15 -7.19
N GLU A 61 -2.87 1.45 -7.82
CA GLU A 61 -3.33 2.83 -7.99
C GLU A 61 -3.57 3.54 -6.65
N LEU A 62 -4.19 2.87 -5.68
CA LEU A 62 -4.42 3.41 -4.34
C LEU A 62 -3.09 3.69 -3.62
N ASN A 63 -2.13 2.77 -3.70
CA ASN A 63 -0.81 2.93 -3.10
C ASN A 63 -0.03 4.08 -3.75
N ASN A 64 -0.11 4.20 -5.08
CA ASN A 64 0.51 5.30 -5.81
C ASN A 64 -0.11 6.63 -5.40
N LYS A 65 -1.44 6.72 -5.34
CA LYS A 65 -2.14 7.92 -4.90
C LYS A 65 -1.74 8.32 -3.48
N ALA A 66 -1.71 7.36 -2.55
CA ALA A 66 -1.29 7.61 -1.18
C ALA A 66 0.16 8.15 -1.12
N THR A 67 1.06 7.56 -1.92
CA THR A 67 2.46 8.02 -2.02
C THR A 67 2.54 9.45 -2.54
N PHE A 68 1.84 9.78 -3.63
CA PHE A 68 1.83 11.14 -4.17
C PHE A 68 1.22 12.16 -3.20
N SER A 69 0.14 11.80 -2.51
CA SER A 69 -0.45 12.68 -1.47
C SER A 69 0.54 12.96 -0.34
N ASN A 70 1.30 11.94 0.10
CA ASN A 70 2.32 12.14 1.13
C ASN A 70 3.47 13.03 0.63
N ILE A 71 3.92 12.86 -0.61
CA ILE A 71 4.96 13.72 -1.21
C ILE A 71 4.48 15.17 -1.33
N ALA A 72 3.25 15.38 -1.82
CA ALA A 72 2.68 16.73 -1.95
C ALA A 72 2.58 17.44 -0.59
N ALA A 73 2.15 16.73 0.45
CA ALA A 73 2.08 17.29 1.80
C ALA A 73 3.46 17.73 2.32
N ILE A 74 4.52 16.97 2.05
CA ILE A 74 5.89 17.34 2.44
C ILE A 74 6.36 18.60 1.70
N LEU A 75 6.04 18.71 0.41
CA LEU A 75 6.43 19.87 -0.41
C LEU A 75 5.68 21.15 0.02
N GLU A 76 4.41 21.03 0.38
CA GLU A 76 3.63 22.16 0.92
C GLU A 76 4.22 22.66 2.24
N ASP A 77 4.65 21.75 3.12
CA ASP A 77 5.27 22.09 4.41
C ASP A 77 6.62 22.81 4.22
N GLN A 78 7.45 22.35 3.27
CA GLN A 78 8.74 22.99 2.96
C GLN A 78 8.60 24.36 2.30
N SER A 79 7.51 24.63 1.59
CA SER A 79 7.28 25.93 0.94
C SER A 79 6.93 27.06 1.92
N GLN A 80 6.66 26.74 3.20
CA GLN A 80 6.35 27.74 4.23
C GLN A 80 7.58 28.18 5.05
N GLU A 81 8.74 27.51 4.92
CA GLU A 81 9.94 27.81 5.72
C GLU A 81 10.91 28.81 5.05
N GLU A 82 10.69 29.24 3.81
CA GLU A 82 11.53 30.24 3.12
C GLU A 82 10.80 31.59 2.95
N PHE A 83 10.61 32.39 4.00
CA PHE A 83 10.42 33.85 3.93
C PHE A 83 10.61 34.48 5.33
N GLU A 84 11.82 34.39 5.88
CA GLU A 84 12.28 35.44 6.81
C GLU A 84 12.82 36.58 5.92
N GLU A 85 11.95 37.54 5.56
CA GLU A 85 12.43 38.82 5.06
C GLU A 85 13.24 39.46 6.20
N GLU A 86 14.57 39.48 6.07
CA GLU A 86 15.40 40.38 6.89
C GLU A 86 14.86 41.79 6.69
N GLU A 87 14.20 42.31 7.72
CA GLU A 87 13.66 43.67 7.74
C GLU A 87 14.85 44.63 7.61
N PHE A 88 14.99 45.29 6.46
CA PHE A 88 16.03 46.28 6.24
C PHE A 88 15.84 47.42 7.24
N ASP A 89 16.70 47.49 8.26
CA ASP A 89 16.73 48.59 9.22
C ASP A 89 17.57 49.75 8.64
N PRO A 90 16.95 50.88 8.24
CA PRO A 90 17.68 52.02 7.72
C PRO A 90 18.54 52.74 8.78
N GLU A 91 18.48 52.35 10.06
CA GLU A 91 19.29 52.94 11.14
C GLU A 91 20.73 52.39 11.18
N ASP A 92 21.04 51.30 10.48
CA ASP A 92 22.38 50.69 10.45
C ASP A 92 23.42 51.45 9.60
N GLU A 93 23.05 52.51 8.86
CA GLU A 93 23.97 53.30 8.02
C GLU A 93 24.63 54.51 8.74
N GLU A 94 24.27 54.85 9.98
CA GLU A 94 24.70 56.13 10.60
C GLU A 94 25.92 56.09 11.55
N GLU A 95 26.67 54.98 11.64
CA GLU A 95 27.93 54.92 12.44
C GLU A 95 29.23 54.88 11.60
N GLY A 96 29.23 55.54 10.43
CA GLY A 96 30.39 55.55 9.52
C GLY A 96 31.09 56.91 9.28
N LEU A 97 30.70 57.99 9.97
CA LEU A 97 31.25 59.33 9.75
C LEU A 97 31.69 60.02 11.04
N ILE A 98 32.81 59.59 11.63
CA ILE A 98 33.76 60.48 12.33
C ILE A 98 35.19 60.01 12.11
#